data_AF-A0A8B0STH6-F1
#
_entry.id   AF-A0A8B0STH6-F1
#
_cell.length_a   1.000
_cell.length_b   1.000
_cell.length_c   1.000
_cell.angle_alpha   90.00
_cell.angle_beta   90.00
_cell.angle_gamma   90.00
#
_symmetry.space_group_name_H-M   'P 1'
#
loop_
_entity.id
_entity.type
_entity.pdbx_description
1 polymer ?
#
loop_
_entity_poly.entity_id
_entity_poly.type
_entity_poly.pdbx_seq_one_letter_code
_entity_poly.pdbx_strand_id
1 'polypeptide(L)' 'MCRKQIHVLHESQQQSGIGSGLNEGDTVVVSGLFLIDSEANITGALERMRHPEKQKAVCQQCLTSL' A
#
# COMPACT_ATOMS: atom_id res chain seq x y z
N MET A 1 -6.82 -0.64 5.51
CA MET A 1 -6.29 -1.14 4.22
C MET A 1 -4.77 -1.00 4.26
N CYS A 2 -4.02 -2.09 4.32
CA CYS A 2 -2.55 -2.04 4.34
C CYS A 2 -2.03 -2.19 2.91
N ARG A 3 -1.21 -1.24 2.45
CA ARG A 3 -0.58 -1.32 1.12
C ARG A 3 0.55 -2.34 1.15
N LYS A 4 0.61 -3.20 0.14
CA LYS A 4 1.74 -4.11 -0.10
C LYS A 4 2.70 -3.46 -1.10
N GLN A 5 3.99 -3.57 -0.86
CA GLN A 5 5.00 -3.24 -1.86
C GLN A 5 5.17 -4.42 -2.81
N ILE A 6 5.32 -4.13 -4.10
CA ILE A 6 5.46 -5.13 -5.16
C ILE A 6 6.71 -4.84 -5.99
N HIS A 7 7.27 -5.89 -6.59
CA HIS A 7 8.33 -5.76 -7.58
C HIS A 7 7.78 -6.03 -8.98
N VAL A 8 7.88 -5.06 -9.88
CA VAL A 8 7.44 -5.19 -11.28
C VAL A 8 8.59 -5.69 -12.13
N LEU A 9 8.35 -6.72 -12.95
CA LEU A 9 9.34 -7.30 -13.86
C LEU A 9 9.30 -6.65 -15.24
N HIS A 10 8.15 -6.67 -15.89
CA HIS A 10 7.96 -6.18 -17.26
C HIS A 10 6.51 -5.75 -17.49
N GLU A 11 6.29 -4.78 -18.36
CA GLU A 11 4.96 -4.27 -18.71
C GLU A 11 4.70 -4.40 -20.21
N SER A 12 3.53 -4.90 -20.58
CA SER A 12 3.09 -5.05 -21.97
C SER A 12 1.58 -5.11 -22.06
N GLN A 13 0.99 -4.56 -23.14
CA GLN A 13 -0.46 -4.60 -23.40
C GLN A 13 -1.33 -4.17 -22.21
N GLN A 14 -0.94 -3.12 -21.48
CA GLN A 14 -1.65 -2.63 -20.29
C GLN A 14 -1.68 -3.64 -19.11
N GLN A 15 -0.73 -4.57 -19.07
CA GLN A 15 -0.53 -5.52 -17.99
C GLN A 15 0.91 -5.47 -17.49
N SER A 16 1.09 -5.67 -16.18
CA SER A 16 2.41 -5.68 -15.54
C SER A 16 2.65 -7.05 -14.91
N GLY A 17 3.78 -7.68 -15.25
CA GLY A 17 4.23 -8.91 -14.61
C GLY A 17 4.80 -8.61 -13.22
N ILE A 18 4.26 -9.25 -12.19
CA ILE A 18 4.67 -9.07 -10.80
C ILE A 18 5.64 -10.18 -10.40
N GLY A 19 6.84 -9.82 -9.94
CA GLY A 19 7.88 -10.76 -9.52
C GLY A 19 7.85 -11.12 -8.04
N SER A 20 7.36 -10.23 -7.18
CA SER A 20 7.20 -10.47 -5.73
C SER A 20 6.26 -9.45 -5.08
N GLY A 21 5.81 -9.75 -3.86
CA GLY A 21 4.97 -8.85 -3.04
C GLY A 21 3.46 -9.14 -3.08
N LEU A 22 3.02 -10.07 -3.91
CA LEU A 22 1.65 -10.60 -3.98
C LEU A 22 1.66 -12.12 -4.07
N ASN A 23 0.58 -12.76 -3.62
CA ASN A 23 0.34 -14.19 -3.82
C ASN A 23 -0.80 -14.39 -4.83
N GLU A 24 -0.84 -15.55 -5.47
CA GLU A 24 -2.00 -15.95 -6.26
C GLU A 24 -3.27 -15.93 -5.40
N GLY A 25 -4.36 -15.41 -5.96
CA GLY A 25 -5.62 -15.21 -5.25
C GLY A 25 -5.72 -13.89 -4.46
N ASP A 26 -4.63 -13.13 -4.30
CA ASP A 26 -4.71 -11.78 -3.74
C ASP A 26 -5.60 -10.89 -4.63
N THR A 27 -6.54 -10.16 -4.01
CA THR A 27 -7.37 -9.19 -4.73
C THR A 27 -6.69 -7.84 -4.78
N VAL A 28 -6.62 -7.25 -5.97
CA VAL A 28 -6.04 -5.93 -6.22
C VAL A 28 -7.09 -4.93 -6.69
N VAL A 29 -6.89 -3.66 -6.36
CA VAL A 29 -7.77 -2.58 -6.79
C VAL A 29 -7.29 -2.05 -8.15
N VAL A 30 -8.12 -2.17 -9.17
CA VAL A 30 -7.80 -1.73 -10.55
C VAL A 30 -8.50 -0.43 -10.96
N SER A 31 -9.35 0.13 -10.10
CA SER A 31 -10.08 1.37 -10.36
C SER A 31 -10.26 2.18 -9.08
N GLY A 32 -10.18 3.51 -9.18
CA GLY A 32 -10.29 4.39 -8.01
C GLY A 32 -9.06 4.41 -7.09
N LEU A 33 -7.94 3.79 -7.50
CA LEU A 33 -6.71 3.71 -6.70
C LEU A 33 -6.26 5.06 -6.15
N PHE A 34 -6.33 6.14 -6.96
CA PHE A 34 -5.91 7.48 -6.55
C PHE A 34 -6.67 8.00 -5.31
N LEU A 35 -7.99 7.84 -5.27
CA LEU A 35 -8.80 8.33 -4.14
C LEU A 35 -8.55 7.51 -2.88
N ILE A 36 -8.46 6.18 -3.03
CA ILE A 36 -8.18 5.25 -1.93
C ILE A 36 -6.79 5.49 -1.35
N ASP A 37 -5.81 5.69 -2.22
CA ASP A 37 -4.44 6.02 -1.86
C ASP A 37 -4.41 7.37 -1.12
N SER A 38 -5.08 8.38 -1.69
CA SER A 38 -5.13 9.73 -1.13
C SER A 38 -5.78 9.76 0.25
N GLU A 39 -6.87 9.03 0.48
CA GLU A 39 -7.52 8.95 1.80
C GLU A 39 -6.59 8.37 2.87
N ALA A 40 -5.91 7.26 2.56
CA ALA A 40 -4.96 6.64 3.48
C ALA A 40 -3.76 7.57 3.77
N ASN A 41 -3.28 8.29 2.76
CA ASN A 41 -2.17 9.23 2.91
C ASN A 41 -2.56 10.47 3.72
N ILE A 42 -3.74 11.07 3.44
CA ILE A 42 -4.27 12.23 4.17
C ILE A 42 -4.53 11.88 5.63
N THR A 43 -5.17 10.73 5.88
CA THR A 43 -5.42 10.25 7.25
C THR A 43 -4.11 10.11 8.02
N GLY A 44 -3.11 9.46 7.42
CA GLY A 44 -1.79 9.33 8.04
C GLY A 44 -1.10 10.67 8.25
N ALA A 45 -1.26 11.63 7.34
CA ALA A 45 -0.69 12.97 7.47
C ALA A 45 -1.37 13.77 8.61
N LEU A 46 -2.69 13.74 8.68
CA LEU A 46 -3.46 14.37 9.75
C LEU A 46 -3.13 13.79 11.12
N GLU A 47 -2.93 12.48 11.21
CA GLU A 47 -2.48 11.83 12.44
C GLU A 47 -1.12 12.34 12.91
N ARG A 48 -0.18 12.55 11.98
CA ARG A 48 1.15 13.15 12.27
C ARG A 48 1.05 14.62 12.67
N MET A 49 0.14 15.39 12.08
CA MET A 49 -0.09 16.78 12.49
C MET A 49 -0.65 16.86 13.91
N ARG A 50 -1.51 15.91 14.29
CA ARG A 50 -2.17 15.87 15.60
C ARG A 50 -1.29 15.28 16.71
N HIS A 51 -0.37 14.39 16.36
CA HIS A 51 0.59 13.76 17.28
C HIS A 51 1.99 13.74 16.65
N PRO A 52 2.70 14.89 16.64
CA PRO A 52 3.99 15.02 15.96
C PRO A 52 5.07 14.10 16.54
N GLU A 53 4.95 13.69 17.81
CA GLU A 53 5.82 12.71 18.47
C GLU A 53 5.60 11.23 18.04
N LYS A 54 4.50 10.92 17.35
CA LYS A 54 4.13 9.54 16.97
C LYS A 54 4.58 9.19 15.55
N GLN A 55 5.83 9.53 15.22
CA GLN A 55 6.40 9.40 13.86
C GLN A 55 6.64 7.95 13.38
N LYS A 56 6.54 6.95 14.26
CA LYS A 56 6.76 5.53 13.91
C LYS A 56 5.52 4.70 14.19
N ALA A 57 4.61 4.62 13.23
CA ALA A 57 3.81 3.42 12.94
C ALA A 57 2.63 3.82 12.05
N VAL A 58 2.81 3.75 10.75
CA VAL A 58 1.68 3.46 9.87
C VAL A 58 2.15 2.30 8.99
N CYS A 59 1.57 1.13 9.24
CA CYS A 59 1.89 -0.20 8.69
C CYS A 59 2.90 -1.10 9.46
N GLN A 60 3.02 -0.99 10.80
CA GLN A 60 3.75 -2.00 11.60
C GLN A 60 2.91 -3.28 11.87
N GLN A 61 1.61 -3.26 11.56
CA GLN A 61 0.72 -4.40 11.83
C GLN A 61 0.87 -5.58 10.83
N CYS A 62 1.57 -5.39 9.71
CA CYS A 62 1.84 -6.47 8.74
C CYS A 62 3.21 -7.16 8.95
N LEU A 63 4.10 -6.64 9.82
CA LEU A 63 5.45 -7.20 10.03
C LEU A 63 5.53 -8.26 11.14
N THR A 64 4.42 -8.56 11.83
CA THR A 64 4.36 -9.57 12.93
C THR A 64 3.67 -10.88 12.56
N SER A 65 3.36 -11.08 11.28
CA SER A 65 2.93 -12.38 10.76
C SER A 65 3.93 -12.83 9.69
N LEU A 66 5.14 -13.15 10.14
CA LEU A 66 6.02 -14.11 9.47
C LEU A 66 5.94 -15.42 10.26
#